data_AF-A0A3M2HPK5-F1
#
_entry.id   AF-A0A3M2HPK5-F1
#
_cell.length_a   1.000
_cell.length_b   1.000
_cell.length_c   1.000
_cell.angle_alpha   90.00
_cell.angle_beta   90.00
_cell.angle_gamma   90.00
#
_symmetry.space_group_name_H-M   'P 1'
#
loop_
_entity.id
_entity.type
_entity.pdbx_description
1 polymer ?
#
loop_
_entity_poly.entity_id
_entity_poly.type
_entity_poly.pdbx_seq_one_letter_code
_entity_poly.pdbx_strand_id
1 'polypeptide(L)'
;MADLESRLLPFPHRPRAPSAPSLSVCSSARQPVLADAELRADIVKDLLQQIGGPDGFYPQDVRLKMTLYAAEALLDEMVVLYRRAVSGTATG
;
A
#
# COMPACT_ATOMS: atom_id res chain seq x y z
N MET A 1 -28.48 2.26 -19.38
CA MET A 1 -27.08 2.04 -18.93
C MET A 1 -26.99 2.61 -17.53
N ALA A 2 -26.69 1.79 -16.53
CA ALA A 2 -26.71 2.22 -15.13
C ALA A 2 -25.52 3.15 -14.84
N ASP A 3 -25.79 4.30 -14.21
CA ASP A 3 -24.83 5.35 -13.87
C ASP A 3 -23.62 4.79 -13.09
N LEU A 4 -22.45 4.81 -13.74
CA LEU A 4 -21.18 4.45 -13.13
C LEU A 4 -20.80 5.44 -12.02
N GLU A 5 -21.26 6.69 -12.14
CA GLU A 5 -21.07 7.79 -11.19
C GLU A 5 -21.72 7.52 -9.82
N SER A 6 -22.77 6.68 -9.77
CA SER A 6 -23.49 6.37 -8.53
C SER A 6 -22.77 5.39 -7.59
N ARG A 7 -21.68 4.77 -8.05
CA ARG A 7 -20.91 3.76 -7.28
C ARG A 7 -19.57 4.28 -6.77
N LEU A 8 -19.26 5.54 -7.04
CA LEU A 8 -18.07 6.18 -6.50
C LEU A 8 -18.40 6.67 -5.08
N LEU A 9 -17.86 5.99 -4.08
CA LEU A 9 -17.82 6.55 -2.73
C LEU A 9 -16.93 7.80 -2.78
N PRO A 10 -17.37 8.95 -2.25
CA PRO A 10 -16.54 10.14 -2.22
C PRO A 10 -15.25 9.81 -1.46
N PHE A 11 -14.11 10.15 -2.05
CA PHE A 11 -12.82 10.07 -1.37
C PHE A 11 -12.92 10.84 -0.03
N PRO A 12 -12.44 10.27 1.09
CA PRO A 12 -12.56 10.92 2.39
C PRO A 12 -11.99 12.34 2.31
N HIS A 13 -12.83 13.32 2.61
CA HIS A 13 -12.48 14.74 2.53
C HIS A 13 -11.23 15.02 3.35
N ARG A 14 -10.21 15.63 2.72
CA ARG A 14 -9.09 16.21 3.47
C ARG A 14 -9.64 17.30 4.40
N PRO A 15 -9.38 17.23 5.71
CA PRO A 15 -9.67 18.35 6.60
C PRO A 15 -8.97 19.61 6.08
N ARG A 16 -9.72 20.71 5.91
CA ARG A 16 -9.15 22.02 5.59
C ARG A 16 -8.13 22.37 6.68
N ALA A 17 -6.90 22.64 6.27
CA ALA A 17 -5.80 22.97 7.17
C ALA A 17 -6.10 24.27 7.94
N PRO A 18 -5.99 24.28 9.29
CA PRO A 18 -5.78 25.52 10.03
C PRO A 18 -4.34 25.99 9.79
N SER A 19 -4.18 27.31 9.65
CA SER A 19 -2.92 28.04 9.50
C SER A 19 -1.77 27.41 10.30
N ALA A 20 -0.67 27.14 9.61
CA ALA A 20 0.49 26.40 10.10
C ALA A 20 1.05 26.91 11.45
N PRO A 21 1.49 25.96 12.28
CA PRO A 21 2.76 26.09 12.96
C PRO A 21 3.71 24.95 12.54
N SER A 22 4.90 25.33 12.09
CA SER A 22 6.13 24.52 11.96
C SER A 22 5.99 23.09 11.40
N LEU A 23 6.15 22.96 10.09
CA LEU A 23 6.23 21.73 9.28
C LEU A 23 7.38 20.76 9.65
N SER A 24 8.23 21.10 10.63
CA SER A 24 9.36 20.28 11.07
C SER A 24 8.95 19.10 11.98
N VAL A 25 7.79 19.18 12.65
CA VAL A 25 7.30 18.11 13.54
C VAL A 25 6.59 16.99 12.75
N CYS A 26 6.03 17.30 11.58
CA CYS A 26 5.29 16.32 10.76
C CYS A 26 6.18 15.32 10.00
N SER A 27 7.42 15.68 9.66
CA SER A 27 8.37 14.77 9.01
C SER A 27 8.82 13.65 9.96
N SER A 28 9.02 13.97 11.24
CA SER A 28 9.37 12.97 12.28
C SER A 28 8.21 12.00 12.57
N ALA A 29 6.95 12.49 12.58
CA ALA A 29 5.77 11.63 12.75
C ALA A 29 5.44 10.77 11.52
N ARG A 30 5.94 11.10 10.33
CA ARG A 30 5.74 10.29 9.10
C ARG A 30 6.69 9.10 8.99
N GLN A 31 7.90 9.20 9.54
CA GLN A 31 8.86 8.09 9.58
C GLN A 31 8.34 6.81 10.25
N PRO A 32 7.69 6.85 11.44
CA PRO A 32 7.16 5.63 12.06
C PRO A 32 6.01 5.03 11.25
N VAL A 33 5.18 5.85 10.59
CA VAL A 33 4.07 5.38 9.75
C VAL A 33 4.58 4.74 8.44
N LEU A 34 5.72 5.21 7.92
CA LEU A 34 6.38 4.62 6.76
C LEU A 34 7.03 3.28 7.11
N ALA A 35 7.79 3.24 8.21
CA ALA A 35 8.42 2.02 8.69
C ALA A 35 7.39 0.92 9.01
N ASP A 36 6.27 1.27 9.62
CA ASP A 36 5.17 0.35 9.92
C ASP A 36 4.48 -0.18 8.63
N ALA A 37 4.35 0.67 7.60
CA ALA A 37 3.83 0.24 6.31
C ALA A 37 4.80 -0.69 5.56
N GLU A 38 6.11 -0.43 5.62
CA GLU A 38 7.13 -1.30 5.05
C GLU A 38 7.17 -2.66 5.76
N LEU A 39 7.13 -2.67 7.10
CA LEU A 39 7.03 -3.90 7.89
C LEU A 39 5.81 -4.75 7.49
N ARG A 40 4.65 -4.11 7.30
CA ARG A 40 3.45 -4.83 6.82
C ARG A 40 3.65 -5.42 5.43
N ALA A 41 4.31 -4.71 4.52
CA ALA A 41 4.61 -5.24 3.19
C ALA A 41 5.52 -6.46 3.27
N ASP A 42 6.54 -6.43 4.13
CA ASP A 42 7.43 -7.57 4.36
C ASP A 42 6.66 -8.79 4.89
N ILE A 43 5.77 -8.59 5.88
CA ILE A 43 4.92 -9.67 6.41
C ILE A 43 4.04 -10.27 5.31
N VAL A 44 3.41 -9.45 4.46
CA VAL A 44 2.57 -9.96 3.37
C VAL A 44 3.41 -10.73 2.35
N LYS A 45 4.62 -10.27 2.05
CA LYS A 45 5.55 -10.96 1.16
C LYS A 45 5.94 -12.33 1.70
N ASP A 46 6.25 -12.43 2.99
CA ASP A 46 6.55 -13.70 3.65
C ASP A 46 5.36 -14.67 3.58
N LEU A 47 4.13 -14.16 3.76
CA LEU A 47 2.91 -14.98 3.63
C LEU A 47 2.71 -15.49 2.20
N LEU A 48 2.94 -14.65 1.18
CA LEU A 48 2.85 -15.07 -0.22
C LEU A 48 3.88 -16.17 -0.54
N GLN A 49 5.09 -16.05 -0.01
CA GLN A 49 6.12 -17.08 -0.13
C GLN A 49 5.74 -18.38 0.58
N GLN A 50 5.13 -18.31 1.77
CA GLN A 50 4.64 -19.51 2.47
C GLN A 50 3.54 -20.22 1.68
N ILE A 51 2.64 -19.46 1.05
CA ILE A 51 1.56 -20.02 0.23
C ILE A 51 2.12 -20.69 -1.04
N GLY A 52 3.11 -20.07 -1.69
CA GLY A 52 3.72 -20.56 -2.93
C GLY A 52 4.88 -21.55 -2.75
N GLY A 53 5.33 -21.73 -1.51
CA GLY A 53 6.49 -22.55 -1.16
C GLY A 53 6.26 -24.05 -1.32
N PRO A 54 7.31 -24.87 -1.10
CA PRO A 54 7.23 -26.32 -1.23
C PRO A 54 6.22 -26.96 -0.24
N ASP A 55 6.06 -26.34 0.93
CA ASP A 55 5.08 -26.73 1.96
C ASP A 55 3.76 -25.95 1.87
N GLY A 56 3.60 -25.16 0.80
CA GLY A 56 2.44 -24.32 0.55
C GLY A 56 1.21 -25.09 0.05
N PHE A 57 0.10 -24.38 -0.12
CA PHE A 57 -1.13 -24.97 -0.64
C PHE A 57 -0.98 -25.22 -2.15
N TYR A 58 -1.19 -26.46 -2.60
CA TYR A 58 -1.21 -26.83 -4.03
C TYR A 58 0.02 -26.32 -4.82
N PRO A 59 1.24 -26.80 -4.49
CA PRO A 59 2.49 -26.33 -5.10
C PRO A 59 2.62 -26.60 -6.61
N GLN A 60 1.67 -27.33 -7.22
CA GLN A 60 1.61 -27.60 -8.66
C GLN A 60 0.52 -26.82 -9.39
N ASP A 61 -0.31 -26.06 -8.69
CA ASP A 61 -1.35 -25.24 -9.34
C ASP A 61 -0.73 -24.00 -10.00
N VAL A 62 -0.69 -24.01 -11.33
CA VAL A 62 -0.17 -22.92 -12.15
C VAL A 62 -0.98 -21.64 -11.98
N ARG A 63 -2.30 -21.72 -11.76
CA ARG A 63 -3.14 -20.53 -11.56
C ARG A 63 -2.79 -19.85 -10.24
N LEU A 64 -2.56 -20.65 -9.20
CA LEU A 64 -2.11 -20.14 -7.91
C LEU A 64 -0.75 -19.45 -8.04
N LYS A 65 0.23 -20.07 -8.71
CA LYS A 65 1.55 -19.47 -8.95
C LYS A 65 1.47 -18.13 -9.68
N MET A 66 0.67 -18.05 -10.75
CA MET A 66 0.46 -16.79 -11.48
C MET A 66 -0.19 -15.72 -10.60
N THR A 67 -1.14 -16.11 -9.75
CA THR A 67 -1.83 -15.20 -8.83
C THR A 67 -0.86 -14.67 -7.77
N LEU A 68 -0.02 -15.53 -7.19
CA LEU A 68 1.00 -15.12 -6.22
C LEU A 68 2.02 -14.17 -6.84
N TYR A 69 2.50 -14.46 -8.05
CA TYR A 69 3.39 -13.57 -8.78
C TYR A 69 2.77 -12.19 -9.03
N ALA A 70 1.52 -12.15 -9.47
CA ALA A 70 0.80 -10.89 -9.67
C ALA A 70 0.61 -10.12 -8.34
N ALA A 71 0.31 -10.83 -7.24
CA ALA A 71 0.15 -10.23 -5.93
C ALA A 71 1.46 -9.61 -5.41
N GLU A 72 2.60 -10.30 -5.58
CA GLU A 72 3.92 -9.76 -5.22
C GLU A 72 4.25 -8.50 -6.03
N ALA A 73 4.04 -8.52 -7.35
CA ALA A 73 4.31 -7.36 -8.20
C ALA A 73 3.44 -6.14 -7.82
N LEU A 74 2.16 -6.36 -7.52
CA LEU A 74 1.26 -5.31 -7.06
C LEU A 74 1.68 -4.75 -5.69
N LEU A 75 2.12 -5.61 -4.77
CA LEU A 75 2.60 -5.19 -3.46
C LEU A 75 3.84 -4.29 -3.59
N ASP A 76 4.82 -4.68 -4.41
CA ASP A 76 6.01 -3.88 -4.68
C ASP A 76 5.65 -2.50 -5.26
N GLU A 77 4.70 -2.45 -6.20
CA GLU A 77 4.19 -1.19 -6.76
C GLU A 77 3.51 -0.33 -5.69
N MET A 78 2.66 -0.93 -4.83
CA MET A 78 2.00 -0.21 -3.74
C MET A 78 2.99 0.42 -2.77
N VAL A 79 4.07 -0.28 -2.43
CA VAL A 79 5.13 0.25 -1.56
C VAL A 79 5.81 1.46 -2.21
N VAL A 80 6.11 1.39 -3.52
CA VAL A 80 6.68 2.52 -4.26
C VAL A 80 5.73 3.72 -4.28
N LEU A 81 4.45 3.51 -4.59
CA LEU A 81 3.43 4.57 -4.61
C LEU A 81 3.24 5.20 -3.22
N TYR A 82 3.26 4.39 -2.17
CA TYR A 82 3.11 4.85 -0.80
C TYR A 82 4.30 5.72 -0.38
N ARG A 83 5.54 5.29 -0.63
CA ARG A 83 6.73 6.12 -0.40
C ARG A 83 6.65 7.45 -1.12
N ARG A 84 6.25 7.43 -2.41
CA ARG A 84 6.06 8.65 -3.21
C ARG A 84 4.98 9.56 -2.63
N ALA A 85 3.87 9.03 -2.14
CA ALA A 85 2.82 9.83 -1.50
C ALA A 85 3.31 10.48 -0.20
N VAL A 86 4.08 9.75 0.62
CA VAL A 86 4.65 10.27 1.87
C VAL A 86 5.72 11.34 1.59
N SER A 87 6.57 11.16 0.58
CA SER A 87 7.61 12.12 0.19
C SER A 87 7.09 13.31 -0.62
N GLY A 88 6.10 13.11 -1.50
CA GLY A 88 5.53 14.12 -2.40
C GLY A 88 4.63 15.15 -1.70
N THR A 89 4.17 14.87 -0.49
CA THR A 89 3.43 15.82 0.37
C THR A 89 4.35 16.87 1.03
N ALA A 90 5.55 17.11 0.50
CA ALA A 90 6.50 18.13 0.93
C ALA A 90 6.63 19.33 -0.04
N THR A 91 5.86 19.39 -1.13
CA THR A 91 5.91 20.47 -2.14
C THR A 91 4.55 21.11 -2.43
N GLY A 92 3.80 21.45 -1.38
CA GLY A 92 2.55 22.20 -1.47
C GLY A 92 2.41 23.20 -0.34
#